data_AF-A0A7W1ES34-F1
#
_entry.id   AF-A0A7W1ES34-F1
#
_cell.length_a   1.000
_cell.length_b   1.000
_cell.length_c   1.000
_cell.angle_alpha   90.00
_cell.angle_beta   90.00
_cell.angle_gamma   90.00
#
_symmetry.space_group_name_H-M   'P 1'
#
loop_
_entity.id
_entity.type
_entity.pdbx_description
1 polymer ?
#
loop_
_entity_poly.entity_id
_entity_poly.type
_entity_poly.pdbx_seq_one_letter_code
_entity_poly.pdbx_strand_id
1 'polypeptide(L)' 'MAFFPIGEYTEPVNWYTYGDKTAIISFGTEVVGTIIESPQIAAAMRQLFTFIQLGVGTMMRSNEPNKQVK' A
#
# COMPACT_ATOMS: atom_id res chain seq x y z
N MET A 1 -10.96 11.02 3.37
CA MET A 1 -9.59 11.52 3.17
C MET A 1 -8.82 10.45 2.43
N ALA A 2 -8.27 10.79 1.26
CA ALA A 2 -7.32 9.93 0.57
C ALA A 2 -6.04 9.87 1.40
N PHE A 3 -5.52 8.69 1.75
CA PHE A 3 -4.29 8.62 2.54
C PHE A 3 -3.07 9.09 1.73
N PHE A 4 -3.09 8.95 0.38
CA PHE A 4 -2.13 9.60 -0.53
C PHE A 4 -2.76 9.81 -1.91
N PRO A 5 -2.45 10.90 -2.64
CA PRO A 5 -2.81 11.04 -4.05
C PRO A 5 -2.10 9.99 -4.91
N ILE A 6 -2.78 9.52 -5.96
CA ILE A 6 -2.20 8.58 -6.92
C ILE A 6 -1.00 9.26 -7.58
N GLY A 7 0.20 8.66 -7.46
CA GLY A 7 1.44 9.17 -8.02
C GLY A 7 2.37 9.89 -7.03
N GLU A 8 1.96 10.06 -5.77
CA GLU A 8 2.78 10.80 -4.78
C GLU A 8 3.67 9.95 -3.88
N TYR A 9 3.47 8.63 -3.83
CA TYR A 9 4.45 7.75 -3.20
C TYR A 9 5.65 7.57 -4.13
N THR A 10 6.63 8.45 -3.97
CA THR A 10 7.83 8.54 -4.82
C THR A 10 9.10 8.05 -4.12
N GLU A 11 9.01 7.78 -2.81
CA GLU A 11 10.13 7.26 -2.03
C GLU A 11 10.49 5.83 -2.48
N PRO A 12 11.79 5.52 -2.66
CA PRO A 12 12.23 4.23 -3.20
C PRO A 12 12.26 3.16 -2.10
N VAL A 13 11.10 2.91 -1.49
CA VAL A 13 10.94 1.95 -0.40
C VAL A 13 9.88 0.92 -0.77
N ASN A 14 10.25 -0.36 -0.70
CA ASN A 14 9.35 -1.46 -0.97
C ASN A 14 8.99 -2.21 0.30
N TRP A 15 7.70 -2.48 0.46
CA TRP A 15 7.15 -3.28 1.55
C TRP A 15 6.63 -4.59 0.99
N TYR A 16 7.16 -5.70 1.49
CA TYR A 16 6.75 -7.06 1.10
C TYR A 16 6.17 -7.79 2.29
N THR A 17 5.24 -8.69 2.04
CA THR A 17 4.78 -9.64 3.05
C THR A 17 4.60 -11.00 2.39
N TYR A 18 5.29 -12.01 2.92
CA TYR A 18 5.28 -13.38 2.40
C TYR A 18 5.29 -14.36 3.57
N GLY A 19 4.34 -15.30 3.58
CA GLY A 19 4.16 -16.22 4.69
C GLY A 19 3.93 -15.48 6.02
N ASP A 20 4.79 -15.74 6.99
CA ASP A 20 4.80 -15.13 8.32
C ASP A 20 5.80 -13.99 8.49
N LYS A 21 6.33 -13.45 7.37
CA LYS A 21 7.38 -12.44 7.36
C LYS A 21 6.96 -11.18 6.60
N THR A 22 7.50 -10.06 7.03
CA THR A 22 7.43 -8.77 6.34
C THR A 22 8.84 -8.27 6.07
N ALA A 23 9.07 -7.71 4.89
CA ALA A 23 10.32 -7.03 4.56
C ALA A 23 10.06 -5.57 4.20
N ILE A 24 10.93 -4.68 4.67
CA ILE A 24 10.97 -3.26 4.30
C ILE A 24 12.37 -3.02 3.72
N ILE A 25 12.44 -2.61 2.46
CA ILE A 25 13.70 -2.40 1.74
C ILE A 25 13.72 -0.98 1.20
N SER A 26 14.71 -0.19 1.62
CA SER A 26 14.99 1.15 1.09
C SER A 26 16.10 1.07 0.05
N PHE A 27 15.88 1.71 -1.10
CA PHE A 27 16.82 1.81 -2.22
C PHE A 27 17.33 3.25 -2.39
N GLY A 28 17.77 3.88 -1.29
CA GLY A 28 18.38 5.22 -1.31
C GLY A 28 19.82 5.17 -1.84
N THR A 29 20.71 5.98 -1.26
CA THR A 29 22.15 5.93 -1.57
C THR A 29 22.77 4.55 -1.30
N GLU A 30 22.28 3.88 -0.27
CA GLU A 30 22.63 2.50 0.07
C GLU A 30 21.35 1.66 0.19
N VAL A 31 21.44 0.38 -0.15
CA VAL A 31 20.33 -0.56 0.02
C VAL A 31 20.30 -1.03 1.46
N VAL A 32 19.23 -0.71 2.17
CA VAL A 32 19.03 -1.12 3.58
C VAL A 32 17.72 -1.89 3.68
N GLY A 33 17.79 -3.10 4.24
CA GLY A 33 16.64 -3.99 4.40
C GLY A 33 16.42 -4.39 5.86
N THR A 34 15.16 -4.45 6.27
CA THR A 34 14.72 -5.05 7.54
C THR A 34 13.75 -6.19 7.25
N ILE A 35 14.02 -7.37 7.80
CA ILE A 35 13.10 -8.51 7.78
C ILE A 35 12.53 -8.67 9.19
N ILE A 36 11.21 -8.74 9.28
CA ILE A 36 10.47 -8.95 10.52
C ILE A 36 9.82 -10.33 10.47
N GLU A 37 10.25 -11.22 11.34
CA GLU A 37 9.70 -12.57 11.48
C GLU A 37 8.64 -12.61 12.57
N SER A 38 7.40 -12.27 12.22
CA SER A 38 6.28 -12.28 13.16
C SER A 38 4.98 -12.54 12.40
N PRO A 39 4.28 -13.67 12.68
CA PRO A 39 3.00 -13.96 12.06
C PRO A 39 1.95 -12.87 12.30
N GLN A 40 1.95 -12.24 13.48
CA GLN A 40 1.03 -11.18 13.84
C GLN A 40 1.27 -9.92 13.01
N ILE A 41 2.54 -9.53 12.84
CA ILE A 41 2.92 -8.37 12.03
C ILE A 41 2.61 -8.64 10.56
N ALA A 42 2.94 -9.84 10.04
CA ALA A 42 2.61 -10.22 8.68
C ALA A 42 1.09 -10.23 8.41
N ALA A 43 0.27 -10.63 9.38
CA ALA A 43 -1.19 -10.55 9.27
C ALA A 43 -1.68 -9.09 9.24
N ALA A 44 -1.16 -8.25 10.14
CA ALA A 44 -1.49 -6.82 10.19
C ALA A 44 -1.11 -6.10 8.87
N MET A 45 0.07 -6.39 8.32
CA MET A 45 0.52 -5.82 7.05
C MET A 45 -0.38 -6.19 5.87
N ARG A 46 -0.85 -7.44 5.81
CA ARG A 46 -1.82 -7.86 4.79
C ARG A 46 -3.14 -7.10 4.91
N GLN A 47 -3.66 -6.93 6.13
CA GLN A 47 -4.87 -6.15 6.38
C GLN A 47 -4.70 -4.68 5.97
N LEU A 48 -3.56 -4.08 6.29
CA LEU A 48 -3.22 -2.71 5.88
C LEU A 48 -3.24 -2.57 4.36
N PHE A 49 -2.60 -3.48 3.62
CA PHE A 49 -2.62 -3.47 2.15
C PHE A 49 -4.04 -3.60 1.59
N THR A 50 -4.90 -4.42 2.18
CA THR A 50 -6.32 -4.52 1.79
C THR A 50 -7.06 -3.21 2.04
N PHE A 51 -6.86 -2.54 3.20
CA PHE A 51 -7.51 -1.27 3.49
C PHE A 51 -7.08 -0.16 2.51
N ILE A 52 -5.79 -0.12 2.14
CA ILE A 52 -5.28 0.80 1.14
C ILE A 52 -5.97 0.57 -0.22
N GLN A 53 -6.05 -0.70 -0.67
CA GLN A 53 -6.73 -1.04 -1.93
C GLN A 53 -8.21 -0.65 -1.92
N LEU A 54 -8.92 -0.91 -0.82
CA LEU A 54 -10.33 -0.55 -0.67
C LEU A 54 -10.50 0.98 -0.71
N GLY A 55 -9.65 1.72 0.02
CA GLY A 55 -9.67 3.18 0.02
C GLY A 55 -9.47 3.76 -1.38
N VAL A 56 -8.47 3.27 -2.12
CA VAL A 56 -8.21 3.67 -3.52
C VAL A 56 -9.41 3.34 -4.42
N GLY A 57 -9.99 2.14 -4.28
CA GLY A 57 -11.17 1.75 -5.05
C GLY A 57 -12.38 2.67 -4.81
N THR A 58 -12.62 3.07 -3.57
CA THR A 58 -13.70 4.01 -3.23
C THR A 58 -13.46 5.39 -3.85
N MET A 59 -12.23 5.89 -3.83
CA MET A 59 -11.89 7.18 -4.44
C MET A 59 -12.01 7.19 -5.96
N MET A 60 -11.60 6.11 -6.63
CA MET A 60 -11.73 6.00 -8.08
C MET A 60 -13.21 6.01 -8.50
N ARG A 61 -14.09 5.32 -7.76
CA ARG A 61 -15.53 5.31 -8.03
C ARG A 61 -16.20 6.66 -7.78
N SER A 62 -15.75 7.45 -6.80
CA SER A 62 -16.32 8.79 -6.55
C SER A 62 -15.94 9.82 -7.62
N ASN A 63 -14.86 9.57 -8.38
CA ASN A 63 -14.36 10.48 -9.41
C ASN A 63 -14.90 10.17 -10.81
N GLU A 64 -15.72 9.13 -10.99
CA GLU A 64 -16.39 8.87 -12.27
C GLU A 64 -17.47 9.92 -12.52
N PRO A 65 -17.38 10.74 -13.59
CA PRO A 65 -18.41 11.71 -13.89
C PRO A 65 -19.72 10.98 -14.19
N ASN A 66 -20.77 11.40 -13.50
CA ASN A 66 -22.12 10.87 -13.60
C ASN A 66 -22.52 10.81 -15.09
N LYS A 67 -22.50 9.60 -15.69
CA LYS A 67 -23.04 9.38 -17.03
C LYS A 67 -24.55 9.57 -16.91
N GLN A 68 -25.00 10.81 -17.06
CA GLN A 68 -26.41 11.10 -17.20
C GLN A 68 -26.91 10.34 -18.43
N VAL A 69 -27.71 9.32 -18.14
CA VAL A 69 -28.47 8.54 -19.11
C VAL A 69 -29.37 9.53 -19.84
N LYS A 70 -29.15 9.68 -21.16
CA LYS A 70 -30.08 10.35 -22.06
C LYS A 70 -31.31 9.50 -22.26
#